data_AF-A0A943RPE6-F1
#
_entry.id   AF-A0A943RPE6-F1
#
_cell.length_a   1.000
_cell.length_b   1.000
_cell.length_c   1.000
_cell.angle_alpha   90.00
_cell.angle_beta   90.00
_cell.angle_gamma   90.00
#
_symmetry.space_group_name_H-M   'P 1'
#
loop_
_entity.id
_entity.type
_entity.pdbx_description
1 polymer ?
#
loop_
_entity_poly.entity_id
_entity_poly.type
_entity_poly.pdbx_seq_one_letter_code
_entity_poly.pdbx_strand_id
1 'polypeptide(L)'
;MKRKRVVIVTGNQRVAQAIFNDVKAVFNDDVDIDIVYPSQIASLDAVEADAFLVTRWYNIGGLTDKVSSKSKVVRTTRTISESGYKKITKIPPGTNVLVVNDSEQSTSGVIELLMDLHLDGLTYVPYTAGHYDPSLKIAITPGESRYVPSYIENIIDIGNRHIDISTVLALCNVMDVNISEIAGPLMNYFNMLLCRDVISRQYRDTLSKSMYMNSILKHMEQGVLLTAPDGRIILSNGKMNELLRMQVTENRDYVSAVFPEGTAARITPRPCLS
;
A
#
# COMPACT_ATOMS: atom_id res chain seq x y z
N MET A 1 -11.26 12.89 13.95
CA MET A 1 -9.89 12.67 14.46
C MET A 1 -9.08 13.93 14.23
N LYS A 2 -8.03 14.18 15.02
CA LYS A 2 -7.02 15.19 14.65
C LYS A 2 -6.33 14.71 13.38
N ARG A 3 -6.22 15.58 12.36
CA ARG A 3 -5.60 15.25 11.07
C ARG A 3 -4.13 14.86 11.31
N LYS A 4 -3.72 13.72 10.76
CA LYS A 4 -2.38 13.16 10.94
C LYS A 4 -1.42 13.82 9.96
N ARG A 5 -0.18 14.08 10.36
CA ARG A 5 0.83 14.74 9.53
C ARG A 5 1.89 13.75 9.05
N VAL A 6 2.06 13.63 7.73
CA VAL A 6 3.09 12.83 7.08
C VAL A 6 4.09 13.76 6.38
N VAL A 7 5.38 13.58 6.65
CA VAL A 7 6.45 14.35 6.00
C VAL A 7 7.22 13.45 5.05
N ILE A 8 7.25 13.78 3.77
CA ILE A 8 8.03 13.11 2.73
C ILE A 8 9.39 13.77 2.65
N VAL A 9 10.45 13.03 2.96
CA VAL A 9 11.84 13.48 2.91
C VAL A 9 12.55 12.89 1.69
N THR A 10 12.80 13.72 0.68
CA THR A 10 13.43 13.30 -0.57
C THR A 10 14.13 14.44 -1.29
N GLY A 11 15.22 14.14 -2.00
CA GLY A 11 15.98 15.10 -2.81
C GLY A 11 15.42 15.34 -4.22
N ASN A 12 14.39 14.62 -4.63
CA ASN A 12 13.86 14.64 -6.00
C ASN A 12 12.37 15.00 -6.00
N GLN A 13 12.03 16.15 -6.58
CA GLN A 13 10.67 16.70 -6.62
C GLN A 13 9.67 15.79 -7.33
N ARG A 14 10.08 15.11 -8.39
CA ARG A 14 9.21 14.19 -9.13
C ARG A 14 8.89 12.95 -8.29
N VAL A 15 9.90 12.40 -7.60
CA VAL A 15 9.70 11.31 -6.63
C VAL A 15 8.83 11.78 -5.46
N ALA A 16 9.03 13.01 -4.97
CA ALA A 16 8.19 13.59 -3.92
C ALA A 16 6.73 13.65 -4.34
N GLN A 17 6.45 14.12 -5.56
CA GLN A 17 5.09 14.23 -6.07
C GLN A 17 4.45 12.85 -6.31
N ALA A 18 5.21 11.86 -6.78
CA ALA A 18 4.72 10.50 -6.92
C ALA A 18 4.28 9.91 -5.56
N ILE A 19 5.14 10.03 -4.54
CA ILE A 19 4.83 9.55 -3.18
C ILE A 19 3.67 10.35 -2.58
N PHE A 20 3.62 11.66 -2.78
CA PHE A 20 2.49 12.50 -2.35
C PHE A 20 1.17 11.97 -2.92
N ASN A 21 1.14 11.69 -4.23
CA ASN A 21 -0.05 11.19 -4.89
C ASN A 21 -0.46 9.81 -4.37
N ASP A 22 0.51 8.92 -4.09
CA ASP A 22 0.22 7.60 -3.55
C ASP A 22 -0.33 7.67 -2.11
N VAL A 23 0.29 8.47 -1.24
CA VAL A 23 -0.20 8.70 0.13
C VAL A 23 -1.59 9.31 0.09
N LYS A 24 -1.83 10.30 -0.78
CA LYS A 24 -3.14 10.90 -0.95
C LYS A 24 -4.17 9.92 -1.51
N ALA A 25 -3.79 9.00 -2.39
CA ALA A 25 -4.72 8.00 -2.95
C ALA A 25 -5.21 6.99 -1.90
N VAL A 26 -4.41 6.73 -0.86
CA VAL A 26 -4.74 5.79 0.22
C VAL A 26 -5.45 6.49 1.38
N PHE A 27 -4.90 7.61 1.84
CA PHE A 27 -5.34 8.29 3.05
C PHE A 27 -6.26 9.50 2.77
N ASN A 28 -6.59 9.78 1.50
CA ASN A 28 -7.45 10.87 1.07
C ASN A 28 -7.09 12.22 1.74
N ASP A 29 -8.09 12.90 2.25
CA ASP A 29 -7.96 14.16 2.98
C ASP A 29 -7.82 13.93 4.51
N ASP A 30 -7.61 12.69 4.98
CA ASP A 30 -7.46 12.41 6.42
C ASP A 30 -6.04 12.69 6.94
N VAL A 31 -5.10 12.94 6.03
CA VAL A 31 -3.70 13.27 6.32
C VAL A 31 -3.28 14.61 5.70
N ASP A 32 -2.49 15.37 6.46
CA ASP A 32 -1.71 16.50 5.95
C ASP A 32 -0.35 15.98 5.47
N ILE A 33 0.06 16.34 4.26
CA ILE A 33 1.29 15.84 3.64
C ILE A 33 2.22 17.02 3.33
N ASP A 34 3.41 17.00 3.93
CA ASP A 34 4.47 17.97 3.63
C ASP A 34 5.60 17.31 2.84
N ILE A 35 6.21 18.07 1.94
CA ILE A 35 7.43 17.67 1.22
C ILE A 35 8.58 18.48 1.76
N VAL A 36 9.63 17.81 2.22
CA VAL A 36 10.82 18.43 2.80
C VAL A 36 12.08 17.83 2.18
N TYR A 37 13.05 18.69 1.89
CA TYR A 37 14.35 18.27 1.38
C TYR A 37 15.32 17.93 2.52
N PRO A 38 16.26 16.99 2.32
CA PRO A 38 17.27 16.65 3.33
C PRO A 38 18.06 17.86 3.86
N SER A 39 18.33 18.86 3.00
CA SER A 39 18.99 20.11 3.41
C SER A 39 18.16 20.94 4.39
N GLN A 40 16.83 20.96 4.25
CA GLN A 40 15.95 21.64 5.20
C GLN A 40 15.93 20.90 6.54
N ILE A 41 15.88 19.57 6.54
CA ILE A 41 16.03 18.77 7.77
C ILE A 41 17.38 19.07 8.45
N ALA A 42 18.46 19.16 7.67
CA ALA A 42 19.79 19.44 8.18
C ALA A 42 19.87 20.80 8.91
N SER A 43 19.08 21.79 8.49
CA SER A 43 19.05 23.14 9.08
C SER A 43 18.22 23.28 10.37
N LEU A 44 17.45 22.26 10.74
CA LEU A 44 16.56 22.29 11.91
C LEU A 44 17.19 21.54 13.09
N ASP A 45 16.92 21.99 14.31
CA ASP A 45 17.37 21.29 15.53
C ASP A 45 16.48 20.08 15.86
N ALA A 46 15.17 20.22 15.64
CA ALA A 46 14.18 19.17 15.86
C ALA A 46 13.05 19.24 14.83
N VAL A 47 12.41 18.10 14.56
CA VAL A 47 11.27 17.99 13.63
C VAL A 47 10.18 17.07 14.19
N GLU A 48 8.92 17.47 13.99
CA GLU A 48 7.75 16.73 14.50
C GLU A 48 6.74 16.42 13.40
N ALA A 49 6.30 15.17 13.36
CA ALA A 49 5.21 14.66 12.53
C ALA A 49 4.67 13.36 13.16
N ASP A 50 3.55 12.85 12.63
CA ASP A 50 3.07 11.51 12.96
C ASP A 50 3.91 10.45 12.25
N ALA A 51 4.35 10.70 11.01
CA ALA A 51 5.26 9.83 10.29
C ALA A 51 6.19 10.61 9.34
N PHE A 52 7.38 10.06 9.09
CA PHE A 52 8.33 10.54 8.09
C PHE A 52 8.59 9.43 7.06
N LEU A 53 8.39 9.73 5.78
CA LEU A 53 8.74 8.82 4.68
C LEU A 53 10.09 9.20 4.11
N VAL A 54 11.03 8.25 4.09
CA VAL A 54 12.38 8.48 3.57
C VAL A 54 12.66 7.56 2.37
N THR A 55 13.11 8.15 1.27
CA THR A 55 13.40 7.40 0.02
C THR A 55 14.84 6.91 -0.05
N ARG A 56 15.79 7.66 0.50
CA ARG A 56 17.22 7.34 0.51
C ARG A 56 17.74 7.44 1.93
N TRP A 57 17.90 6.31 2.61
CA TRP A 57 18.27 6.26 4.03
C TRP A 57 19.56 7.03 4.37
N TYR A 58 20.55 6.97 3.47
CA TYR A 58 21.82 7.66 3.64
C TYR A 58 21.74 9.18 3.40
N ASN A 59 20.63 9.70 2.87
CA ASN A 59 20.43 11.11 2.55
C ASN A 59 19.13 11.66 3.17
N ILE A 60 19.07 11.65 4.50
CA ILE A 60 17.91 12.12 5.29
C ILE A 60 18.22 13.36 6.13
N GLY A 61 19.38 14.01 5.96
CA GLY A 61 19.71 15.25 6.67
C GLY A 61 19.87 15.12 8.19
N GLY A 62 20.21 13.93 8.69
CA GLY A 62 20.29 13.66 10.13
C GLY A 62 18.93 13.49 10.82
N LEU A 63 17.85 13.26 10.05
CA LEU A 63 16.48 13.13 10.55
C LEU A 63 16.35 12.26 11.81
N THR A 64 17.04 11.11 11.86
CA THR A 64 16.92 10.15 12.98
C THR A 64 17.36 10.71 14.33
N ASP A 65 18.20 11.74 14.33
CA ASP A 65 18.71 12.38 15.55
C ASP A 65 17.85 13.58 15.97
N LYS A 66 16.89 13.97 15.12
CA LYS A 66 16.07 15.19 15.25
C LYS A 66 14.59 14.91 15.47
N VAL A 67 14.17 13.65 15.40
CA VAL A 67 12.79 13.20 15.65
C VAL A 67 12.60 12.76 17.10
N SER A 68 11.40 12.98 17.65
CA SER A 68 11.06 12.48 19.00
C SER A 68 11.17 10.96 19.15
N SER A 69 10.97 10.23 18.06
CA SER A 69 11.11 8.76 18.04
C SER A 69 11.54 8.29 16.65
N LYS A 70 12.57 7.43 16.61
CA LYS A 70 13.03 6.75 15.39
C LYS A 70 11.96 5.83 14.79
N SER A 71 11.01 5.35 15.60
CA SER A 71 9.88 4.53 15.11
C SER A 71 8.97 5.28 14.13
N LYS A 72 9.00 6.62 14.14
CA LYS A 72 8.23 7.45 13.21
C LYS A 72 8.85 7.53 11.81
N VAL A 73 10.08 7.05 11.62
CA VAL A 73 10.79 7.12 10.34
C VAL A 73 10.58 5.82 9.56
N VAL A 74 9.81 5.90 8.48
CA VAL A 74 9.44 4.79 7.61
C VAL A 74 10.27 4.86 6.33
N ARG A 75 11.10 3.83 6.09
CA ARG A 75 11.81 3.68 4.82
C ARG A 75 10.83 3.25 3.74
N THR A 76 10.75 4.02 2.66
CA THR A 76 9.87 3.72 1.53
C THR A 76 10.41 2.54 0.72
N THR A 77 9.60 1.49 0.60
CA THR A 77 9.70 0.45 -0.43
C THR A 77 8.84 0.84 -1.63
N ARG A 78 9.25 0.44 -2.83
CA ARG A 78 8.56 0.86 -4.06
C ARG A 78 8.31 -0.31 -5.01
N THR A 79 7.17 -0.28 -5.68
CA THR A 79 6.75 -1.25 -6.69
C THR A 79 6.32 -0.55 -7.99
N ILE A 80 5.87 -1.31 -8.98
CA ILE A 80 5.29 -0.81 -10.23
C ILE A 80 3.77 -1.06 -10.27
N SER A 81 3.09 -0.38 -11.17
CA SER A 81 1.67 -0.65 -11.43
C SER A 81 1.49 -1.96 -12.23
N GLU A 82 0.31 -2.57 -12.10
CA GLU A 82 -0.15 -3.67 -12.96
C GLU A 82 -0.10 -3.30 -14.44
N SER A 83 -0.39 -2.03 -14.77
CA SER A 83 -0.32 -1.54 -16.14
C SER A 83 1.12 -1.49 -16.68
N GLY A 84 2.07 -1.02 -15.87
CA GLY A 84 3.51 -1.03 -16.19
C GLY A 84 4.02 -2.46 -16.36
N TYR A 85 3.62 -3.35 -15.46
CA TYR A 85 3.93 -4.78 -15.53
C TYR A 85 3.47 -5.40 -16.85
N LYS A 86 2.20 -5.19 -17.24
CA LYS A 86 1.63 -5.68 -18.50
C LYS A 86 2.33 -5.16 -19.75
N LYS A 87 3.02 -4.01 -19.68
CA LYS A 87 3.85 -3.52 -20.80
C LYS A 87 5.12 -4.35 -20.92
N ILE A 88 5.75 -4.67 -19.79
CA ILE A 88 7.00 -5.46 -19.76
C ILE A 88 6.75 -6.90 -20.23
N THR A 89 5.62 -7.52 -19.85
CA THR A 89 5.29 -8.90 -20.26
C THR A 89 5.03 -9.07 -21.76
N LYS A 90 4.93 -7.97 -22.51
CA LYS A 90 4.80 -8.01 -23.99
C LYS A 90 6.15 -8.06 -24.69
N ILE A 91 7.25 -7.86 -23.97
CA ILE A 91 8.59 -7.96 -24.53
C ILE A 91 8.88 -9.46 -24.77
N PRO A 92 9.37 -9.84 -25.96
CA PRO A 92 9.69 -11.23 -26.25
C PRO A 92 10.74 -11.80 -25.27
N PRO A 93 10.58 -13.04 -24.78
CA PRO A 93 11.62 -13.74 -24.03
C PRO A 93 12.91 -13.87 -24.87
N GLY A 94 14.06 -13.90 -24.20
CA GLY A 94 15.40 -13.85 -24.77
C GLY A 94 15.89 -12.44 -25.14
N THR A 95 15.16 -11.37 -24.80
CA THR A 95 15.50 -10.01 -25.23
C THR A 95 16.41 -9.30 -24.23
N ASN A 96 17.48 -8.67 -24.74
CA ASN A 96 18.28 -7.70 -23.99
C ASN A 96 17.61 -6.33 -24.05
N VAL A 97 17.34 -5.74 -22.89
CA VAL A 97 16.64 -4.45 -22.77
C VAL A 97 17.49 -3.46 -22.00
N LEU A 98 17.59 -2.24 -22.52
CA LEU A 98 18.28 -1.15 -21.82
C LEU A 98 17.39 -0.62 -20.71
N VAL A 99 17.88 -0.53 -19.47
CA VAL A 99 17.13 0.07 -18.36
C VAL A 99 17.63 1.49 -18.13
N VAL A 100 16.74 2.47 -18.30
CA VAL A 100 17.10 3.89 -18.32
C VAL A 100 16.42 4.66 -17.18
N ASN A 101 17.21 5.44 -16.45
CA ASN A 101 16.76 6.33 -15.38
C ASN A 101 17.62 7.60 -15.27
N ASP A 102 17.29 8.48 -14.32
CA ASP A 102 17.93 9.78 -14.10
C ASP A 102 19.36 9.71 -13.54
N SER A 103 19.74 8.59 -12.93
CA SER A 103 21.09 8.33 -12.41
C SER A 103 21.38 6.83 -12.36
N GLU A 104 22.66 6.45 -12.35
CA GLU A 104 23.11 5.05 -12.23
C GLU A 104 22.46 4.35 -11.04
N GLN A 105 22.45 5.01 -9.88
CA GLN A 105 21.85 4.43 -8.67
C GLN A 105 20.33 4.22 -8.81
N SER A 106 19.64 5.15 -9.47
CA SER A 106 18.22 4.98 -9.77
C SER A 106 17.99 3.87 -10.80
N THR A 107 18.89 3.69 -11.76
CA THR A 107 18.88 2.60 -12.75
C THR A 107 19.06 1.25 -12.07
N SER A 108 20.08 1.08 -11.21
CA SER A 108 20.30 -0.14 -10.42
C SER A 108 19.06 -0.49 -9.59
N GLY A 109 18.47 0.48 -8.90
CA GLY A 109 17.26 0.25 -8.11
C GLY A 109 15.99 -0.02 -8.94
N VAL A 110 16.00 0.17 -10.26
CA VAL A 110 14.94 -0.31 -11.16
C VAL A 110 15.24 -1.72 -11.62
N ILE A 111 16.50 -2.03 -11.93
CA ILE A 111 16.93 -3.39 -12.30
C ILE A 111 16.65 -4.36 -11.16
N GLU A 112 17.02 -4.03 -9.92
CA GLU A 112 16.71 -4.83 -8.72
C GLU A 112 15.21 -5.11 -8.62
N LEU A 113 14.39 -4.06 -8.74
CA LEU A 113 12.94 -4.20 -8.73
C LEU A 113 12.46 -5.15 -9.84
N LEU A 114 12.94 -4.99 -11.07
CA LEU A 114 12.54 -5.84 -12.21
C LEU A 114 12.99 -7.30 -12.04
N MET A 115 14.15 -7.55 -11.43
CA MET A 115 14.63 -8.89 -11.07
C MET A 115 13.71 -9.52 -10.02
N ASP A 116 13.31 -8.77 -9.00
CA ASP A 116 12.38 -9.24 -7.96
C ASP A 116 10.99 -9.60 -8.53
N LEU A 117 10.63 -9.08 -9.71
CA LEU A 117 9.40 -9.47 -10.40
C LEU A 117 9.46 -10.86 -11.04
N HIS A 118 10.65 -11.48 -11.13
CA HIS A 118 10.87 -12.79 -11.74
C HIS A 118 10.24 -12.89 -13.14
N LEU A 119 10.51 -11.88 -13.98
CA LEU A 119 10.10 -11.85 -15.38
C LEU A 119 11.06 -12.75 -16.18
N ASP A 120 10.56 -13.90 -16.61
CA ASP A 120 11.37 -14.88 -17.34
C ASP A 120 11.86 -14.33 -18.69
N GLY A 121 13.15 -14.54 -18.98
CA GLY A 121 13.71 -14.35 -20.30
C GLY A 121 14.08 -12.91 -20.67
N LEU A 122 14.16 -11.96 -19.77
CA LEU A 122 14.71 -10.64 -20.07
C LEU A 122 16.11 -10.46 -19.46
N THR A 123 17.03 -9.89 -20.24
CA THR A 123 18.33 -9.45 -19.75
C THR A 123 18.30 -7.94 -19.57
N TYR A 124 18.38 -7.47 -18.33
CA TYR A 124 18.39 -6.04 -18.02
C TYR A 124 19.81 -5.47 -18.12
N VAL A 125 20.03 -4.60 -19.10
CA VAL A 125 21.31 -3.91 -19.32
C VAL A 125 21.22 -2.49 -18.76
N PRO A 126 22.06 -2.09 -17.79
CA PRO A 126 21.98 -0.75 -17.21
C PRO A 126 22.41 0.32 -18.20
N TYR A 127 21.62 1.39 -18.29
CA TYR A 127 22.06 2.62 -18.92
C TYR A 127 23.03 3.36 -18.01
N THR A 128 24.25 3.54 -18.50
CA THR A 128 25.27 4.41 -17.91
C THR A 128 25.62 5.45 -18.96
N ALA A 129 25.54 6.74 -18.63
CA ALA A 129 25.80 7.80 -19.61
C ALA A 129 27.22 7.64 -20.20
N GLY A 130 27.32 7.44 -21.52
CA GLY A 130 28.59 7.21 -22.22
C GLY A 130 29.10 5.76 -22.24
N HIS A 131 28.47 4.85 -21.49
CA HIS A 131 28.85 3.43 -21.39
C HIS A 131 27.61 2.53 -21.43
N TYR A 132 27.00 2.39 -22.60
CA TYR A 132 25.86 1.49 -22.82
C TYR A 132 25.97 0.82 -24.20
N ASP A 133 25.28 -0.31 -24.38
CA ASP A 133 25.27 -1.05 -25.64
C ASP A 133 24.38 -0.33 -26.69
N PRO A 134 24.96 0.24 -27.77
CA PRO A 134 24.20 0.97 -28.78
C PRO A 134 23.42 0.04 -29.73
N SER A 135 23.62 -1.27 -29.65
CA SER A 135 22.89 -2.24 -30.48
C SER A 135 21.47 -2.52 -29.98
N LEU A 136 21.19 -2.22 -28.70
CA LEU A 136 19.89 -2.47 -28.08
C LEU A 136 18.80 -1.59 -28.68
N LYS A 137 17.64 -2.18 -28.98
CA LYS A 137 16.53 -1.47 -29.64
C LYS A 137 15.34 -1.19 -28.72
N ILE A 138 15.33 -1.82 -27.55
CA ILE A 138 14.25 -1.72 -26.57
C ILE A 138 14.81 -1.15 -25.27
N ALA A 139 14.13 -0.16 -24.71
CA ALA A 139 14.43 0.36 -23.39
C ALA A 139 13.23 0.27 -22.44
N ILE A 140 13.47 -0.02 -21.17
CA ILE A 140 12.52 0.10 -20.08
C ILE A 140 12.88 1.35 -19.26
N THR A 141 11.89 2.19 -18.97
CA THR A 141 12.11 3.40 -18.15
C THR A 141 10.92 3.69 -17.23
N PRO A 142 11.12 4.08 -15.95
CA PRO A 142 10.03 4.43 -15.05
C PRO A 142 9.64 5.91 -15.19
N GLY A 143 8.98 6.29 -16.28
CA GLY A 143 8.55 7.66 -16.56
C GLY A 143 9.69 8.65 -16.83
N GLU A 144 10.88 8.16 -17.14
CA GLU A 144 12.11 8.94 -17.34
C GLU A 144 12.56 8.89 -18.81
N SER A 145 11.59 8.82 -19.73
CA SER A 145 11.77 8.70 -21.18
C SER A 145 12.70 9.78 -21.78
N ARG A 146 12.85 10.94 -21.13
CA ARG A 146 13.78 12.01 -21.55
C ARG A 146 15.26 11.62 -21.52
N TYR A 147 15.64 10.59 -20.75
CA TYR A 147 17.00 10.08 -20.69
C TYR A 147 17.25 8.92 -21.67
N VAL A 148 16.21 8.44 -22.33
CA VAL A 148 16.33 7.32 -23.28
C VAL A 148 17.06 7.81 -24.53
N PRO A 149 18.13 7.11 -24.98
CA PRO A 149 18.85 7.50 -26.17
C PRO A 149 17.96 7.53 -27.42
N SER A 150 18.21 8.49 -28.32
CA SER A 150 17.37 8.74 -29.50
C SER A 150 17.33 7.60 -30.52
N TYR A 151 18.28 6.66 -30.48
CA TYR A 151 18.33 5.51 -31.38
C TYR A 151 17.45 4.33 -30.92
N ILE A 152 16.91 4.37 -29.69
CA ILE A 152 16.00 3.35 -29.18
C ILE A 152 14.69 3.41 -29.96
N GLU A 153 14.31 2.27 -30.55
CA GLU A 153 13.14 2.16 -31.42
C GLU A 153 11.86 1.93 -30.63
N ASN A 154 11.95 1.23 -29.49
CA ASN A 154 10.81 0.88 -28.66
C ASN A 154 11.05 1.26 -27.19
N ILE A 155 10.32 2.26 -26.72
CA ILE A 155 10.39 2.74 -25.34
C ILE A 155 9.23 2.16 -24.54
N ILE A 156 9.56 1.28 -23.59
CA ILE A 156 8.63 0.69 -22.64
C ILE A 156 8.63 1.55 -21.37
N ASP A 157 7.84 2.62 -21.40
CA ASP A 157 7.63 3.46 -20.21
C ASP A 157 6.64 2.81 -19.24
N ILE A 158 7.13 2.37 -18.09
CA ILE A 158 6.35 1.64 -17.07
C ILE A 158 5.65 2.57 -16.07
N GLY A 159 5.77 3.89 -16.27
CA GLY A 159 5.26 4.89 -15.35
C GLY A 159 6.12 5.06 -14.10
N ASN A 160 5.72 5.98 -13.23
CA ASN A 160 6.36 6.15 -11.93
C ASN A 160 6.30 4.86 -11.11
N ARG A 161 7.34 4.65 -10.30
CA ARG A 161 7.26 3.68 -9.20
C ARG A 161 6.37 4.23 -8.10
N HIS A 162 5.57 3.36 -7.51
CA HIS A 162 4.62 3.66 -6.46
C HIS A 162 5.13 3.18 -5.10
N ILE A 163 4.67 3.78 -3.99
CA ILE A 163 4.95 3.20 -2.66
C ILE A 163 4.32 1.81 -2.57
N ASP A 164 5.09 0.85 -2.07
CA ASP A 164 4.60 -0.50 -1.89
C ASP A 164 3.60 -0.56 -0.71
N ILE A 165 2.73 -1.56 -0.73
CA ILE A 165 1.74 -1.80 0.31
C ILE A 165 2.39 -1.96 1.69
N SER A 166 3.56 -2.61 1.77
CA SER A 166 4.31 -2.70 3.02
C SER A 166 4.61 -1.33 3.63
N THR A 167 4.89 -0.31 2.81
CA THR A 167 5.07 1.08 3.27
C THR A 167 3.76 1.66 3.79
N VAL A 168 2.63 1.40 3.11
CA VAL A 168 1.31 1.85 3.54
C VAL A 168 0.92 1.24 4.89
N LEU A 169 1.13 -0.07 5.08
CA LEU A 169 0.86 -0.75 6.34
C LEU A 169 1.75 -0.23 7.47
N ALA A 170 3.02 0.06 7.18
CA ALA A 170 3.93 0.68 8.14
C ALA A 170 3.45 2.09 8.54
N LEU A 171 2.94 2.89 7.60
CA LEU A 171 2.35 4.19 7.88
C LEU A 171 1.12 4.06 8.79
N CYS A 172 0.20 3.13 8.51
CA CYS A 172 -0.96 2.90 9.37
C CYS A 172 -0.54 2.56 10.80
N ASN A 173 0.44 1.68 10.96
CA ASN A 173 0.96 1.29 12.27
C ASN A 173 1.61 2.46 13.02
N VAL A 174 2.46 3.24 12.34
CA VAL A 174 3.16 4.38 12.95
C VAL A 174 2.20 5.52 13.32
N MET A 175 1.20 5.77 12.49
CA MET A 175 0.21 6.83 12.71
C MET A 175 -0.97 6.40 13.58
N ASP A 176 -1.06 5.12 13.96
CA ASP A 176 -2.21 4.52 14.65
C ASP A 176 -3.53 4.76 13.88
N VAL A 177 -3.49 4.49 12.56
CA VAL A 177 -4.67 4.57 11.68
C VAL A 177 -5.30 3.19 11.56
N ASN A 178 -6.59 3.11 11.85
CA ASN A 178 -7.34 1.87 11.69
C ASN A 178 -7.56 1.59 10.20
N ILE A 179 -7.09 0.45 9.72
CA ILE A 179 -7.15 0.10 8.30
C ILE A 179 -8.59 -0.04 7.81
N SER A 180 -9.55 -0.34 8.69
CA SER A 180 -10.97 -0.37 8.33
C SER A 180 -11.49 0.99 7.83
N GLU A 181 -10.92 2.10 8.30
CA GLU A 181 -11.30 3.46 7.90
C GLU A 181 -10.86 3.77 6.45
N ILE A 182 -9.74 3.18 6.03
CA ILE A 182 -9.16 3.39 4.69
C ILE A 182 -9.33 2.18 3.76
N ALA A 183 -10.12 1.17 4.15
CA ALA A 183 -10.19 -0.12 3.45
C ALA A 183 -10.56 0.01 1.96
N GLY A 184 -11.51 0.88 1.63
CA GLY A 184 -11.92 1.14 0.24
C GLY A 184 -10.80 1.76 -0.61
N PRO A 185 -10.29 2.96 -0.24
CA PRO A 185 -9.14 3.58 -0.91
C PRO A 185 -7.92 2.67 -1.00
N LEU A 186 -7.59 1.97 0.09
CA LEU A 186 -6.50 1.01 0.14
C LEU A 186 -6.69 -0.13 -0.87
N MET A 187 -7.91 -0.69 -0.96
CA MET A 187 -8.20 -1.76 -1.92
C MET A 187 -8.13 -1.28 -3.38
N ASN A 188 -8.56 -0.05 -3.67
CA ASN A 188 -8.38 0.56 -4.99
C ASN A 188 -6.90 0.72 -5.33
N TYR A 189 -6.10 1.16 -4.35
CA TYR A 189 -4.66 1.29 -4.50
C TYR A 189 -4.00 -0.08 -4.73
N PHE A 190 -4.36 -1.11 -3.96
CA PHE A 190 -3.93 -2.51 -4.18
C PHE A 190 -4.17 -2.99 -5.61
N ASN A 191 -5.33 -2.67 -6.18
CA ASN A 191 -5.71 -3.12 -7.52
C ASN A 191 -4.89 -2.42 -8.63
N MET A 192 -4.33 -1.26 -8.35
CA MET A 192 -3.43 -0.55 -9.27
C MET A 192 -2.02 -1.14 -9.27
N LEU A 193 -1.57 -1.67 -8.13
CA LEU A 193 -0.20 -2.10 -7.91
C LEU A 193 0.05 -3.56 -8.21
N LEU A 194 1.26 -3.84 -8.70
CA LEU A 194 1.76 -5.20 -8.75
C LEU A 194 2.22 -5.64 -7.36
N CYS A 195 1.42 -6.50 -6.72
CA CYS A 195 1.70 -7.05 -5.38
C CYS A 195 2.23 -8.48 -5.51
N ARG A 196 3.55 -8.67 -5.51
CA ARG A 196 4.17 -10.02 -5.61
C ARG A 196 4.71 -10.56 -4.29
N ASP A 197 5.04 -9.73 -3.33
CA ASP A 197 5.48 -10.24 -2.04
C ASP A 197 4.34 -10.99 -1.34
N VAL A 198 4.69 -12.04 -0.60
CA VAL A 198 3.71 -12.95 0.02
C VAL A 198 2.84 -12.20 1.03
N ILE A 199 3.43 -11.25 1.75
CA ILE A 199 2.78 -10.51 2.83
C ILE A 199 1.71 -9.59 2.24
N SER A 200 2.04 -8.76 1.25
CA SER A 200 1.08 -7.86 0.61
C SER A 200 -0.03 -8.64 -0.09
N ARG A 201 0.28 -9.77 -0.73
CA ARG A 201 -0.76 -10.65 -1.33
C ARG A 201 -1.71 -11.21 -0.29
N GLN A 202 -1.18 -11.83 0.76
CA GLN A 202 -2.00 -12.40 1.83
C GLN A 202 -2.83 -11.33 2.53
N TYR A 203 -2.27 -10.12 2.69
CA TYR A 203 -2.97 -9.00 3.25
C TYR A 203 -4.12 -8.54 2.34
N ARG A 204 -3.85 -8.34 1.04
CA ARG A 204 -4.88 -8.00 0.03
C ARG A 204 -6.02 -9.01 0.05
N ASP A 205 -5.71 -10.30 0.08
CA ASP A 205 -6.71 -11.36 0.09
C ASP A 205 -7.53 -11.35 1.38
N THR A 206 -6.89 -11.16 2.53
CA THR A 206 -7.55 -11.06 3.83
C THR A 206 -8.49 -9.84 3.88
N LEU A 207 -8.01 -8.68 3.45
CA LEU A 207 -8.80 -7.45 3.38
C LEU A 207 -9.99 -7.62 2.43
N SER A 208 -9.76 -8.18 1.25
CA SER A 208 -10.82 -8.46 0.27
C SER A 208 -11.90 -9.37 0.87
N LYS A 209 -11.50 -10.48 1.50
CA LYS A 209 -12.42 -11.42 2.16
C LYS A 209 -13.24 -10.73 3.25
N SER A 210 -12.60 -9.88 4.07
CA SER A 210 -13.29 -9.10 5.09
C SER A 210 -14.32 -8.13 4.47
N MET A 211 -13.96 -7.43 3.40
CA MET A 211 -14.86 -6.52 2.70
C MET A 211 -16.05 -7.26 2.07
N TYR A 212 -15.82 -8.42 1.44
CA TYR A 212 -16.89 -9.26 0.90
C TYR A 212 -17.83 -9.75 2.00
N MET A 213 -17.29 -10.25 3.11
CA MET A 213 -18.08 -10.71 4.26
C MET A 213 -18.94 -9.58 4.82
N ASN A 214 -18.37 -8.39 5.03
CA ASN A 214 -19.11 -7.22 5.50
C ASN A 214 -20.21 -6.80 4.52
N SER A 215 -19.95 -6.88 3.21
CA SER A 215 -20.96 -6.59 2.20
C SER A 215 -22.11 -7.61 2.22
N ILE A 216 -21.80 -8.90 2.31
CA ILE A 216 -22.81 -9.97 2.44
C ILE A 216 -23.67 -9.71 3.67
N LEU A 217 -23.04 -9.57 4.84
CA LEU A 217 -23.74 -9.36 6.12
C LEU A 217 -24.63 -8.12 6.11
N LYS A 218 -24.19 -7.05 5.42
CA LYS A 218 -24.95 -5.80 5.28
C LYS A 218 -26.21 -5.95 4.42
N HIS A 219 -26.18 -6.80 3.40
CA HIS A 219 -27.31 -6.98 2.48
C HIS A 219 -28.16 -8.24 2.78
N MET A 220 -27.80 -9.02 3.80
CA MET A 220 -28.60 -10.17 4.22
C MET A 220 -29.95 -9.72 4.81
N GLU A 221 -31.02 -10.35 4.35
CA GLU A 221 -32.38 -10.13 4.85
C GLU A 221 -32.62 -10.80 6.22
N GLN A 222 -31.79 -11.77 6.59
CA GLN A 222 -31.82 -12.43 7.89
C GLN A 222 -30.90 -11.73 8.89
N GLY A 223 -31.37 -11.63 10.14
CA GLY A 223 -30.52 -11.27 11.28
C GLY A 223 -29.53 -12.38 11.58
N VAL A 224 -28.24 -12.03 11.63
CA VAL A 224 -27.14 -12.95 11.99
C VAL A 224 -26.53 -12.47 13.29
N LEU A 225 -26.41 -13.40 14.23
CA LEU A 225 -25.71 -13.22 15.50
C LEU A 225 -24.74 -14.39 15.67
N LEU A 226 -23.46 -14.12 15.83
CA LEU A 226 -22.43 -15.11 16.14
C LEU A 226 -21.97 -14.92 17.57
N THR A 227 -21.89 -16.00 18.35
CA THR A 227 -21.45 -15.95 19.74
C THR A 227 -20.26 -16.86 19.97
N ALA A 228 -19.40 -16.49 20.92
CA ALA A 228 -18.44 -17.38 21.53
C ALA A 228 -19.16 -18.43 22.41
N PRO A 229 -18.49 -19.53 22.79
CA PRO A 229 -19.08 -20.56 23.66
C PRO A 229 -19.56 -20.03 25.03
N ASP A 230 -18.98 -18.93 25.51
CA ASP A 230 -19.37 -18.26 26.76
C ASP A 230 -20.58 -17.32 26.60
N GLY A 231 -21.18 -17.28 25.39
CA GLY A 231 -22.32 -16.43 25.08
C GLY A 231 -21.97 -14.99 24.70
N ARG A 232 -20.68 -14.61 24.67
CA ARG A 232 -20.27 -13.27 24.20
C ARG A 232 -20.54 -13.14 22.71
N ILE A 233 -21.12 -12.01 22.29
CA ILE A 233 -21.44 -11.76 20.88
C ILE A 233 -20.16 -11.35 20.15
N ILE A 234 -19.78 -12.14 19.15
CA ILE A 234 -18.61 -11.90 18.28
C ILE A 234 -19.01 -11.06 17.06
N LEU A 235 -20.20 -11.29 16.52
CA LEU A 235 -20.68 -10.61 15.31
C LEU A 235 -22.19 -10.39 15.39
N SER A 236 -22.64 -9.20 14.99
CA SER A 236 -24.05 -8.90 14.80
C SER A 236 -24.23 -8.07 13.53
N ASN A 237 -24.97 -8.60 12.54
CA ASN A 237 -25.22 -7.84 11.33
C ASN A 237 -26.28 -6.74 11.55
N GLY A 238 -26.33 -5.77 10.63
CA GLY A 238 -27.27 -4.64 10.71
C GLY A 238 -28.73 -5.10 10.84
N LYS A 239 -29.10 -6.18 10.15
CA LYS A 239 -30.45 -6.74 10.22
C LYS A 239 -30.81 -7.27 11.61
N MET A 240 -29.86 -7.89 12.30
CA MET A 240 -30.08 -8.34 13.68
C MET A 240 -30.32 -7.14 14.61
N ASN A 241 -29.52 -6.08 14.47
CA ASN A 241 -29.70 -4.86 15.26
C ASN A 241 -31.06 -4.19 14.99
N GLU A 242 -31.55 -4.21 13.74
CA GLU A 242 -32.90 -3.75 13.39
C GLU A 242 -33.99 -4.60 14.04
N LEU A 243 -33.89 -5.93 13.96
CA LEU A 243 -34.87 -6.86 14.51
C LEU A 243 -34.97 -6.74 16.03
N LEU A 244 -33.82 -6.57 16.70
CA LEU A 244 -33.72 -6.37 18.14
C LEU A 244 -34.06 -4.95 18.59
N ARG A 245 -34.10 -3.99 17.66
CA ARG A 245 -34.22 -2.56 17.93
C ARG A 245 -33.18 -2.05 18.95
N MET A 246 -31.98 -2.61 18.90
CA MET A 246 -30.86 -2.26 19.77
C MET A 246 -29.55 -2.33 18.99
N GLN A 247 -28.58 -1.50 19.38
CA GLN A 247 -27.22 -1.64 18.88
C GLN A 247 -26.47 -2.65 19.75
N VAL A 248 -26.09 -3.76 19.14
CA VAL A 248 -25.23 -4.76 19.76
C VAL A 248 -23.77 -4.31 19.60
N THR A 249 -23.05 -4.25 20.71
CA THR A 249 -21.62 -3.98 20.75
C THR A 249 -20.87 -5.32 20.70
N GLU A 250 -20.31 -5.63 19.53
CA GLU A 250 -19.48 -6.81 19.32
C GLU A 250 -18.31 -6.88 20.32
N ASN A 251 -17.97 -8.09 20.77
CA ASN A 251 -16.97 -8.40 21.79
C ASN A 251 -17.22 -7.80 23.19
N ARG A 252 -18.38 -7.17 23.42
CA ARG A 252 -18.76 -6.60 24.72
C ARG A 252 -20.08 -7.17 25.24
N ASP A 253 -21.08 -7.28 24.38
CA ASP A 253 -22.42 -7.71 24.78
C ASP A 253 -22.54 -9.24 24.80
N TYR A 254 -23.45 -9.76 25.62
CA TYR A 254 -23.72 -11.19 25.76
C TYR A 254 -25.12 -11.53 25.27
N VAL A 255 -25.27 -12.74 24.72
CA VAL A 255 -26.56 -13.20 24.18
C VAL A 255 -27.67 -13.20 25.22
N SER A 256 -27.35 -13.45 26.49
CA SER A 256 -28.31 -13.41 27.61
C SER A 256 -28.87 -12.01 27.89
N ALA A 257 -28.12 -10.96 27.58
CA ALA A 257 -28.59 -9.58 27.70
C ALA A 257 -29.50 -9.18 26.54
N VAL A 258 -29.32 -9.82 25.38
CA VAL A 258 -30.09 -9.55 24.16
C VAL A 258 -31.36 -10.42 24.07
N PHE A 259 -31.28 -11.65 24.53
CA PHE A 259 -32.36 -12.63 24.60
C PHE A 259 -32.51 -13.15 26.04
N PRO A 260 -33.19 -12.42 26.92
CA PRO A 260 -33.43 -12.88 28.29
C PRO A 260 -34.28 -14.16 28.31
N GLU A 261 -34.08 -14.99 29.34
CA GLU A 261 -34.80 -16.26 29.51
C GLU A 261 -36.32 -16.06 29.40
N GLY A 262 -36.98 -16.88 28.57
CA GLY A 262 -38.41 -16.77 28.28
C GLY A 262 -38.75 -16.04 26.96
N THR A 263 -37.76 -15.50 26.25
CA THR A 263 -37.99 -14.98 24.90
C THR A 263 -38.35 -16.13 23.95
N ALA A 264 -39.58 -16.16 23.44
CA ALA A 264 -40.09 -17.18 22.51
C ALA A 264 -39.50 -17.06 21.09
N ALA A 265 -38.20 -16.78 20.98
CA ALA A 265 -37.48 -16.89 19.73
C ALA A 265 -37.11 -18.37 19.56
N ARG A 266 -37.76 -19.06 18.62
CA ARG A 266 -37.23 -20.33 18.08
C ARG A 266 -35.96 -20.00 17.30
N ILE A 267 -34.88 -19.74 18.01
CA ILE A 267 -33.53 -19.75 17.45
C ILE A 267 -33.30 -21.22 17.12
N THR A 268 -33.35 -21.58 15.85
CA THR A 268 -32.88 -22.89 15.39
C THR A 268 -31.38 -22.77 15.18
N PRO A 269 -30.53 -23.16 16.15
CA PRO A 269 -29.10 -23.26 15.89
C PRO A 269 -28.91 -24.25 14.75
N ARG A 270 -28.46 -23.77 13.59
CA ARG A 270 -27.87 -24.64 12.58
C ARG A 270 -26.40 -24.78 12.94
N PRO A 271 -25.94 -25.94 13.44
CA PRO A 271 -24.52 -26.14 13.67
C PRO A 271 -23.78 -25.94 12.34
N CYS A 272 -22.68 -25.19 12.36
CA CYS A 272 -21.74 -25.21 11.25
C CYS A 272 -21.25 -26.65 11.09
N LEU A 273 -21.48 -27.24 9.92
CA LEU A 273 -21.04 -28.60 9.60
C LEU A 273 -19.52 -28.67 9.78
N SER A 274 -19.09 -29.61 10.62
CA SER A 274 -17.70 -30.00 10.89
C SER A 274 -17.02 -30.57 9.65
#